data_AF-A0A967GGY9-F1
#
_entry.id   AF-A0A967GGY9-F1
#
_cell.length_a   1.000
_cell.length_b   1.000
_cell.length_c   1.000
_cell.angle_alpha   90.00
_cell.angle_beta   90.00
_cell.angle_gamma   90.00
#
_symmetry.space_group_name_H-M   'P 1'
#
loop_
_entity.id
_entity.type
_entity.pdbx_description
1 polymer ?
#
loop_
_entity_poly.entity_id
_entity_poly.type
_entity_poly.pdbx_seq_one_letter_code
_entity_poly.pdbx_strand_id
1 'polypeptide(L)'
;SEMTSLSKGFREKLAESFALGRPEVKLHQKSTDGTQKWLLRFPDGQEVESVHIPEADRGTLCVSSQVGCTLTCSFCHTGTQRLVRNLSAAEIVGQ
;
A
#
# COMPACT_ATOMS: atom_id res chain seq x y z
N SER A 1 -1.62 -23.78 0.80
CA SER A 1 -2.40 -23.06 1.81
C SER A 1 -1.79 -23.29 3.18
N GLU A 2 -1.24 -22.23 3.79
CA GLU A 2 -0.42 -22.28 5.01
C GLU A 2 -1.24 -22.30 6.32
N MET A 3 -2.55 -22.03 6.26
CA MET A 3 -3.44 -21.99 7.43
C MET A 3 -3.80 -23.41 7.94
N THR A 4 -2.84 -24.12 8.51
CA THR A 4 -2.98 -25.53 8.92
C THR A 4 -3.95 -25.76 10.09
N SER A 5 -4.28 -24.72 10.86
CA SER A 5 -5.30 -24.75 11.90
C SER A 5 -6.74 -24.80 11.37
N LEU A 6 -6.95 -24.56 10.08
CA LEU A 6 -8.25 -24.62 9.42
C LEU A 6 -8.44 -25.94 8.66
N SER A 7 -9.66 -26.48 8.70
CA SER A 7 -10.02 -27.69 7.97
C SER A 7 -9.80 -27.51 6.46
N LYS A 8 -9.50 -28.60 5.75
CA LYS A 8 -9.22 -28.56 4.31
C LYS A 8 -10.41 -27.97 3.51
N GLY A 9 -11.62 -28.47 3.78
CA GLY A 9 -12.83 -28.00 3.10
C GLY A 9 -13.16 -26.52 3.38
N PHE A 10 -12.79 -25.98 4.55
CA PHE A 10 -12.97 -24.56 4.81
C PHE A 10 -11.95 -23.69 4.05
N ARG A 11 -10.69 -24.15 3.96
CA ARG A 11 -9.66 -23.48 3.14
C ARG A 11 -10.03 -23.44 1.66
N GLU A 12 -10.61 -24.51 1.13
CA GLU A 12 -11.11 -24.58 -0.25
C GLU A 12 -12.21 -23.53 -0.50
N LYS A 13 -13.22 -23.46 0.37
CA LYS A 13 -14.29 -22.44 0.28
C LYS A 13 -13.77 -21.01 0.32
N LEU A 14 -12.78 -20.73 1.18
CA LEU A 14 -12.16 -19.41 1.26
C LEU A 14 -11.43 -19.05 -0.04
N ALA A 15 -10.68 -19.99 -0.62
CA ALA A 15 -9.96 -19.77 -1.87
C ALA A 15 -10.88 -19.59 -3.09
N GLU A 16 -12.06 -20.22 -3.09
CA GLU A 16 -13.06 -20.04 -4.13
C GLU A 16 -13.77 -18.68 -4.06
N SER A 17 -13.97 -18.15 -2.85
CA SER A 17 -14.81 -16.96 -2.61
C SER A 17 -14.04 -15.66 -2.42
N PHE A 18 -12.77 -15.74 -2.01
CA PHE A 18 -11.98 -14.57 -1.62
C PHE A 18 -10.57 -14.62 -2.22
N ALA A 19 -10.05 -13.45 -2.56
CA ALA A 19 -8.67 -13.25 -2.95
C ALA A 19 -7.95 -12.40 -1.88
N LEU A 20 -6.74 -12.83 -1.52
CA LEU A 20 -5.83 -12.05 -0.69
C LEU A 20 -4.69 -11.55 -1.58
N GLY A 21 -4.72 -10.26 -1.89
CA GLY A 21 -3.69 -9.59 -2.68
C GLY A 21 -3.01 -8.49 -1.90
N ARG A 22 -1.78 -8.17 -2.30
CA ARG A 22 -1.07 -6.94 -1.90
C ARG A 22 -0.83 -6.12 -3.17
N PRO A 23 -0.71 -4.79 -3.06
CA PRO A 23 -0.28 -3.99 -4.19
C PRO A 23 1.10 -4.45 -4.69
N GLU A 24 1.33 -4.29 -5.98
CA GLU A 24 2.62 -4.59 -6.59
C GLU A 24 3.65 -3.55 -6.12
N VAL A 25 4.82 -4.00 -5.66
CA VAL A 25 5.95 -3.11 -5.39
C VAL A 25 6.67 -2.85 -6.71
N LYS A 26 6.33 -1.74 -7.38
CA LYS A 26 6.94 -1.36 -8.66
C LYS A 26 8.36 -0.85 -8.49
N LEU A 27 8.62 -0.11 -7.41
CA LEU A 27 9.96 0.39 -7.07
C LEU A 27 10.17 0.33 -5.57
N HIS A 28 11.37 -0.08 -5.16
CA HIS A 28 11.81 -0.08 -3.76
C HIS A 28 13.13 0.68 -3.65
N GLN A 29 13.12 1.74 -2.85
CA GLN A 29 14.30 2.52 -2.53
C GLN A 29 14.63 2.35 -1.05
N LYS A 30 15.92 2.13 -0.76
CA LYS A 30 16.45 2.03 0.60
C LYS A 30 17.47 3.14 0.82
N SER A 31 17.25 3.95 1.85
CA SER A 31 18.17 4.98 2.31
C SER A 31 19.24 4.38 3.22
N THR A 32 20.36 5.09 3.39
CA THR A 32 21.45 4.70 4.30
C THR A 32 21.06 4.82 5.78
N ASP A 33 20.07 5.67 6.10
CA ASP A 33 19.48 5.80 7.44
C ASP A 33 18.47 4.68 7.78
N GLY A 34 18.24 3.75 6.85
CA GLY A 34 17.29 2.65 7.01
C GLY A 34 15.86 2.96 6.53
N THR A 35 15.54 4.21 6.18
CA THR A 35 14.25 4.58 5.57
C THR A 35 14.03 3.80 4.29
N GLN A 36 12.83 3.24 4.14
CA GLN A 36 12.43 2.49 2.97
C GLN A 36 11.21 3.14 2.33
N LYS A 37 11.30 3.39 1.03
CA LYS A 37 10.23 3.99 0.23
C LYS A 37 9.82 3.02 -0.86
N TRP A 38 8.52 2.76 -0.96
CA TRP A 38 7.93 1.92 -1.99
C TRP A 38 7.01 2.74 -2.88
N LEU A 39 7.13 2.49 -4.19
CA LEU A 39 6.12 2.88 -5.17
C LEU A 39 5.22 1.66 -5.39
N LEU A 40 3.98 1.77 -4.95
CA LEU A 40 2.99 0.71 -4.95
C LEU A 40 2.04 0.91 -6.12
N ARG A 41 1.85 -0.13 -6.93
CA ARG A 41 0.95 -0.13 -8.08
C ARG A 41 -0.29 -0.98 -7.79
N PHE A 42 -1.46 -0.44 -8.11
CA PHE A 42 -2.75 -1.10 -7.97
C PHE A 42 -3.23 -1.69 -9.32
N PRO A 43 -4.25 -2.56 -9.33
CA PRO A 43 -4.71 -3.24 -10.55
C PRO A 43 -5.19 -2.30 -11.68
N ASP A 44 -5.60 -1.08 -11.34
CA ASP A 44 -5.98 -0.04 -12.30
C ASP A 44 -4.78 0.74 -12.87
N GLY A 45 -3.56 0.31 -12.55
CA GLY A 45 -2.31 0.91 -13.01
C GLY A 45 -1.92 2.19 -12.27
N GLN A 46 -2.75 2.68 -11.34
CA GLN A 46 -2.42 3.85 -10.53
C GLN A 46 -1.39 3.51 -9.46
N GLU A 47 -0.63 4.53 -9.06
CA GLU A 47 0.52 4.39 -8.18
C GLU A 47 0.43 5.34 -7.00
N VAL A 48 0.84 4.86 -5.82
CA VAL A 48 1.00 5.66 -4.61
C VAL A 48 2.29 5.31 -3.90
N GLU A 49 2.70 6.15 -2.96
CA GLU A 49 3.90 5.92 -2.16
C GLU A 49 3.54 5.44 -0.75
N SER A 50 4.36 4.53 -0.23
CA SER A 50 4.37 4.13 1.18
C SER A 50 5.80 4.24 1.69
N VAL A 51 5.98 4.75 2.91
CA VAL A 51 7.31 5.00 3.48
C VAL A 51 7.40 4.45 4.89
N HIS A 52 8.32 3.51 5.10
CA HIS A 52 8.70 3.06 6.43
C HIS A 52 9.92 3.82 6.93
N ILE A 53 9.78 4.44 8.09
CA ILE A 53 10.79 5.25 8.76
C ILE A 53 11.14 4.54 10.07
N PRO A 54 12.25 3.79 10.12
CA PRO A 54 12.67 3.10 11.33
C PRO A 54 13.38 4.06 12.30
N GLU A 55 13.15 3.85 13.58
CA GLU A 55 13.86 4.47 14.69
C GLU A 55 14.34 3.38 15.67
N ALA A 56 15.05 3.75 16.73
CA ALA A 56 15.68 2.78 17.63
C ALA A 56 14.66 1.86 18.34
N ASP A 57 13.50 2.38 18.71
CA ASP A 57 12.48 1.71 19.52
C ASP A 57 11.11 1.57 18.82
N ARG A 58 10.96 2.14 17.62
CA ARG A 58 9.70 2.11 16.86
C ARG A 58 9.93 2.16 15.35
N GLY A 59 8.89 1.85 14.59
CA GLY A 59 8.81 2.11 13.16
C GLY A 59 7.55 2.89 12.85
N THR A 60 7.66 3.88 11.97
CA THR A 60 6.52 4.67 11.49
C THR A 60 6.26 4.30 10.04
N LEU A 61 5.00 4.03 9.68
CA LEU A 61 4.57 3.82 8.31
C LEU A 61 3.73 5.01 7.85
N CYS A 62 4.23 5.74 6.86
CA CYS A 62 3.46 6.76 6.16
C CYS A 62 2.67 6.09 5.04
N VAL A 63 1.34 6.22 5.09
CA VAL A 63 0.42 5.61 4.13
C VAL A 63 -0.31 6.69 3.33
N SER A 64 -0.53 6.41 2.05
CA SER A 64 -1.35 7.22 1.16
C SER A 64 -2.84 6.88 1.33
N SER A 65 -3.71 7.86 1.10
CA SER A 65 -5.17 7.69 1.17
C SER A 65 -5.89 7.95 -0.16
N GLN A 66 -5.21 8.59 -1.11
CA GLN A 66 -5.75 9.00 -2.41
C GLN A 66 -4.66 8.87 -3.48
N VAL A 67 -5.09 8.74 -4.73
CA VAL A 67 -4.24 8.91 -5.90
C VAL A 67 -4.38 10.36 -6.37
N GLY A 68 -3.35 11.17 -6.14
CA GLY A 68 -3.42 12.63 -6.29
C GLY A 68 -4.15 13.33 -5.14
N CYS A 69 -4.37 14.65 -5.23
CA CYS A 69 -5.03 15.44 -4.19
C CYS A 69 -5.77 16.67 -4.77
N THR A 70 -6.86 17.11 -4.16
CA THR A 70 -7.64 18.30 -4.60
C THR A 70 -7.19 19.61 -3.96
N LEU A 71 -6.38 19.57 -2.91
CA LEU A 71 -6.09 20.75 -2.09
C LEU A 71 -5.11 21.73 -2.73
N THR A 72 -4.44 21.35 -3.81
CA THR A 72 -3.57 22.21 -4.62
C THR A 72 -2.51 22.99 -3.83
N CYS A 73 -2.04 22.43 -2.71
CA CYS A 73 -1.02 23.07 -1.88
C CYS A 73 0.28 23.24 -2.69
N SER A 74 0.74 24.48 -2.87
CA SER A 74 1.84 24.83 -3.77
C SER A 74 3.20 24.23 -3.38
N PHE A 75 3.37 23.84 -2.12
CA PHE A 75 4.59 23.22 -1.59
C PHE A 75 4.57 21.68 -1.64
N CYS A 76 3.44 21.07 -2.00
CA CYS A 76 3.27 19.61 -1.99
C CYS A 76 3.37 19.06 -3.41
N HIS A 77 4.27 18.10 -3.65
CA HIS A 77 4.37 17.47 -4.97
C HIS A 77 3.07 16.77 -5.39
N THR A 78 2.40 16.06 -4.48
CA THR A 78 1.07 15.49 -4.77
C THR A 78 0.01 16.58 -4.99
N GLY A 79 0.19 17.76 -4.40
CA GLY A 79 -0.66 18.92 -4.63
C GLY A 79 -0.58 19.49 -6.05
N THR A 80 0.48 19.20 -6.81
CA THR A 80 0.57 19.56 -8.23
C THR A 80 -0.12 18.55 -9.15
N GLN A 81 -0.55 17.41 -8.61
CA GLN A 81 -1.23 16.34 -9.34
C GLN A 81 -2.74 16.45 -9.15
N ARG A 82 -3.52 16.18 -10.21
CA ARG A 82 -4.98 16.13 -10.10
C ARG A 82 -5.40 14.92 -9.28
N LEU A 83 -6.44 15.06 -8.45
CA LEU A 83 -7.08 13.91 -7.83
C LEU A 83 -7.64 12.98 -8.91
N VAL A 84 -7.26 11.71 -8.87
CA VAL A 84 -7.79 10.65 -9.73
C VAL A 84 -8.92 9.91 -9.01
N ARG A 85 -8.65 9.42 -7.79
CA ARG A 85 -9.64 8.72 -6.95
C ARG A 85 -9.17 8.58 -5.50
N ASN A 86 -10.11 8.18 -4.64
CA ASN A 86 -9.78 7.65 -3.32
C ASN A 86 -9.26 6.21 -3.41
N LEU A 87 -8.44 5.82 -2.44
CA LEU A 87 -8.10 4.42 -2.23
C LEU A 87 -9.22 3.70 -1.48
N SER A 88 -9.42 2.43 -1.81
CA SER A 88 -10.27 1.53 -1.02
C SER A 88 -9.61 1.16 0.31
N ALA A 89 -10.40 0.64 1.26
CA ALA A 89 -9.87 0.19 2.54
C ALA A 89 -8.78 -0.89 2.37
N ALA A 90 -8.94 -1.80 1.41
CA ALA A 90 -7.95 -2.83 1.11
C ALA A 90 -6.65 -2.26 0.55
N GLU A 91 -6.74 -1.21 -0.27
CA GLU A 91 -5.57 -0.50 -0.81
C GLU A 91 -4.85 0.34 0.25
N ILE A 92 -5.56 0.86 1.27
CA ILE A 92 -4.91 1.57 2.39
C ILE A 92 -4.21 0.58 3.32
N VAL A 93 -4.88 -0.49 3.72
CA VAL A 93 -4.32 -1.51 4.63
C VAL A 93 -3.23 -2.36 3.96
N GLY A 94 -3.26 -2.48 2.64
CA GLY A 94 -2.27 -3.26 1.88
C GLY A 94 -0.92 -2.57 1.66
N GLN A 95 -0.80 -1.28 1.96
CA GLN A 95 0.46 -0.50 1.88
C GLN A 95 1.44 -0.84 3.00
#